data_AF-A0A944AV88-F1
#
_entry.id   AF-A0A944AV88-F1
#
_cell.length_a   1.000
_cell.length_b   1.000
_cell.length_c   1.000
_cell.angle_alpha   90.00
_cell.angle_beta   90.00
_cell.angle_gamma   90.00
#
_symmetry.space_group_name_H-M   'P 1'
#
loop_
_entity.id
_entity.type
_entity.pdbx_description
1 polymer ?
#
loop_
_entity_poly.entity_id
_entity_poly.type
_entity_poly.pdbx_seq_one_letter_code
_entity_poly.pdbx_strand_id
1 'polypeptide(L)'
;MKKRFLYAAVIFSFIFCVTGCFSVFSGGTGGLIVDSESTSTPKTGIANVDVYAYTSAGDRNSDFDRWQEGTVFTPHASYYGHTTTGNNGNFTISKIVWKSGTPNFGKDADYTDIYFIFYHENYGIKKGATVIVSDSTTATVYAELTKVRKVTDLTLNLQDVATGANTNETIYVEVAVPQTTDSITDAEPKIYKADITGSGVISVSYPRWQNASDKENGIETKPDVVITYRQNADVITWQGCYNGNSASSDYSFNVNDKNETVVNKTINGKSYSVTLYGKKTKFNVPSFSGQWGLKNGVTLNLLRSANGSSYTIDCGSVETEALTLGTNGTQKNGCFSNLGLGKYWFDYSYTDKTSKGYYRITDGNSSIDREVPTDRAAVTIQKD
;
A
#
# COMPACT_ATOMS: atom_id res chain seq x y z
N MET A 1 -73.87 5.01 38.90
CA MET A 1 -72.85 4.88 37.82
C MET A 1 -72.54 6.18 37.07
N LYS A 2 -73.52 7.06 36.74
CA LYS A 2 -73.29 8.26 35.91
C LYS A 2 -72.23 9.26 36.43
N LYS A 3 -72.14 9.49 37.75
CA LYS A 3 -71.14 10.44 38.32
C LYS A 3 -69.70 9.96 38.17
N ARG A 4 -69.43 8.65 38.32
CA ARG A 4 -68.07 8.09 38.18
C ARG A 4 -67.55 8.14 36.74
N PHE A 5 -68.44 8.00 35.76
CA PHE A 5 -68.12 8.14 34.33
C PHE A 5 -67.79 9.59 33.95
N LEU A 6 -68.51 10.56 34.52
CA LEU A 6 -68.25 11.99 34.29
C LEU A 6 -66.88 12.41 34.87
N TYR A 7 -66.52 11.97 36.07
CA TYR A 7 -65.20 12.25 36.66
C TYR A 7 -64.06 11.61 35.84
N ALA A 8 -64.24 10.37 35.37
CA ALA A 8 -63.27 9.72 34.50
C ALA A 8 -63.10 10.48 33.18
N ALA A 9 -64.18 10.96 32.56
CA ALA A 9 -64.13 11.74 31.32
C ALA A 9 -63.46 13.12 31.51
N VAL A 10 -63.70 13.80 32.63
CA VAL A 10 -63.04 15.08 32.93
C VAL A 10 -61.55 14.88 33.23
N ILE A 11 -61.18 13.84 33.96
CA ILE A 11 -59.76 13.51 34.22
C ILE A 11 -59.06 13.11 32.92
N PHE A 12 -59.70 12.31 32.06
CA PHE A 12 -59.13 11.92 30.76
C PHE A 12 -59.00 13.11 29.80
N SER A 13 -59.98 14.01 29.77
CA SER A 13 -59.92 15.26 28.98
C SER A 13 -58.87 16.21 29.51
N PHE A 14 -58.71 16.31 30.84
CA PHE A 14 -57.67 17.14 31.44
C PHE A 14 -56.28 16.58 31.12
N ILE A 15 -56.09 15.25 31.20
CA ILE A 15 -54.85 14.56 30.82
C ILE A 15 -54.52 14.78 29.33
N PHE A 16 -55.52 14.77 28.44
CA PHE A 16 -55.32 15.07 27.00
C PHE A 16 -54.98 16.55 26.72
N CYS A 17 -55.37 17.47 27.60
CA CYS A 17 -54.99 18.88 27.48
C CYS A 17 -53.59 19.19 28.03
N VAL A 18 -53.04 18.36 28.94
CA VAL A 18 -51.66 18.49 29.42
C VAL A 18 -50.63 17.68 28.61
N THR A 19 -51.05 16.87 27.62
CA THR A 19 -50.11 16.33 26.63
C THR A 19 -49.67 17.45 25.69
N GLY A 20 -48.57 18.09 26.09
CA GLY A 20 -48.16 19.44 25.75
C GLY A 20 -48.03 19.77 24.25
N CYS A 21 -48.42 21.01 23.94
CA CYS A 21 -48.03 21.70 22.72
C CYS A 21 -46.50 21.85 22.73
N PHE A 22 -45.79 21.03 21.94
CA PHE A 22 -44.38 21.25 21.70
C PHE A 22 -44.21 22.32 20.63
N SER A 23 -43.37 23.31 20.91
CA SER A 23 -42.87 24.22 19.87
C SER A 23 -41.72 23.54 19.13
N VAL A 24 -41.74 23.61 17.80
CA VAL A 24 -40.69 23.08 16.93
C VAL A 24 -39.82 24.24 16.47
N PHE A 25 -38.52 24.13 16.69
CA PHE A 25 -37.53 25.12 16.30
C PHE A 25 -36.56 24.52 15.29
N SER A 26 -35.93 25.37 14.49
CA SER A 26 -34.81 24.97 13.65
C SER A 26 -33.69 25.97 13.71
N GLY A 27 -32.45 25.52 13.53
CA GLY A 27 -31.27 26.37 13.45
C GLY A 27 -30.16 25.65 12.70
N GLY A 28 -29.08 26.34 12.43
CA GLY A 28 -27.89 25.78 11.78
C GLY A 28 -26.66 25.96 12.64
N THR A 29 -25.62 25.19 12.34
CA THR A 29 -24.30 25.38 12.95
C THR A 29 -23.21 25.06 11.95
N GLY A 30 -22.05 25.67 12.13
CA GLY A 30 -20.85 25.38 11.37
C GLY A 30 -19.61 25.64 12.19
N GLY A 31 -18.47 25.32 11.59
CA GLY A 31 -17.21 25.43 12.32
C GLY A 31 -15.99 25.10 11.50
N LEU A 32 -14.87 25.04 12.22
CA LEU A 32 -13.55 24.74 11.72
C LEU A 32 -12.90 23.66 12.58
N ILE A 33 -12.44 22.59 11.93
CA ILE A 33 -11.72 21.50 12.57
C ILE A 33 -10.26 21.55 12.10
N VAL A 34 -9.32 21.63 13.03
CA VAL A 34 -7.89 21.83 12.72
C VAL A 34 -7.00 20.80 13.37
N ASP A 35 -5.81 20.63 12.81
CA ASP A 35 -4.75 19.81 13.38
C ASP A 35 -4.14 20.55 14.58
N SER A 36 -4.29 19.98 15.79
CA SER A 36 -3.76 20.56 17.02
C SER A 36 -2.24 20.74 16.97
N GLU A 37 -1.56 19.90 16.20
CA GLU A 37 -0.11 19.83 16.07
C GLU A 37 0.43 20.67 14.89
N SER A 38 -0.46 21.31 14.13
CA SER A 38 -0.04 22.22 13.08
C SER A 38 0.69 23.43 13.69
N THR A 39 1.86 23.74 13.13
CA THR A 39 2.64 24.93 13.47
C THR A 39 2.28 26.14 12.63
N SER A 40 1.30 26.02 11.71
CA SER A 40 0.87 27.14 10.86
C SER A 40 -0.08 28.08 11.62
N THR A 41 -0.10 29.35 11.21
CA THR A 41 -1.07 30.35 11.68
C THR A 41 -1.79 30.97 10.49
N PRO A 42 -3.11 30.74 10.32
CA PRO A 42 -3.97 29.89 11.15
C PRO A 42 -3.58 28.40 11.06
N LYS A 43 -4.02 27.61 12.05
CA LYS A 43 -3.78 26.15 12.07
C LYS A 43 -4.37 25.50 10.82
N THR A 44 -3.69 24.46 10.33
CA THR A 44 -4.13 23.72 9.14
C THR A 44 -5.45 22.99 9.43
N GLY A 45 -6.46 23.23 8.59
CA GLY A 45 -7.73 22.51 8.66
C GLY A 45 -7.59 21.04 8.28
N ILE A 46 -8.43 20.19 8.88
CA ILE A 46 -8.46 18.75 8.60
C ILE A 46 -9.63 18.45 7.66
N ALA A 47 -9.33 17.99 6.45
CA ALA A 47 -10.34 17.53 5.49
C ALA A 47 -10.97 16.20 5.90
N ASN A 48 -12.17 15.92 5.40
CA ASN A 48 -12.82 14.62 5.53
C ASN A 48 -13.07 14.14 6.98
N VAL A 49 -13.25 15.07 7.92
CA VAL A 49 -13.69 14.74 9.28
C VAL A 49 -15.20 14.56 9.27
N ASP A 50 -15.68 13.38 9.67
CA ASP A 50 -17.09 13.15 9.91
C ASP A 50 -17.55 13.89 11.17
N VAL A 51 -18.60 14.69 11.01
CA VAL A 51 -19.18 15.50 12.08
C VAL A 51 -20.60 15.05 12.33
N TYR A 52 -20.84 14.43 13.47
CA TYR A 52 -22.16 13.98 13.92
C TYR A 52 -22.68 14.91 15.01
N ALA A 53 -23.91 15.40 14.85
CA ALA A 53 -24.58 16.28 15.81
C ALA A 53 -25.68 15.52 16.59
N TYR A 54 -25.77 15.75 17.89
CA TYR A 54 -26.71 15.14 18.82
C TYR A 54 -27.40 16.24 19.64
N THR A 55 -28.66 16.04 20.00
CA THR A 55 -29.38 16.91 20.96
C THR A 55 -29.30 16.40 22.40
N SER A 56 -28.74 15.19 22.59
CA SER A 56 -28.56 14.55 23.89
C SER A 56 -27.08 14.27 24.14
N ALA A 57 -26.55 14.76 25.26
CA ALA A 57 -25.19 14.45 25.68
C ALA A 57 -25.00 12.96 26.00
N GLY A 58 -26.07 12.30 26.47
CA GLY A 58 -26.08 10.88 26.80
C GLY A 58 -25.90 10.01 25.56
N ASP A 59 -26.64 10.29 24.49
CA ASP A 59 -26.53 9.56 23.22
C ASP A 59 -25.13 9.74 22.61
N ARG A 60 -24.63 10.98 22.57
CA ARG A 60 -23.26 11.27 22.13
C ARG A 60 -22.23 10.52 22.97
N ASN A 61 -22.36 10.53 24.30
CA ASN A 61 -21.41 9.82 25.17
C ASN A 61 -21.47 8.31 24.94
N SER A 62 -22.65 7.73 24.82
CA SER A 62 -22.80 6.30 24.55
C SER A 62 -22.14 5.90 23.24
N ASP A 63 -22.25 6.70 22.18
CA ASP A 63 -21.57 6.41 20.92
C ASP A 63 -20.06 6.63 21.02
N PHE A 64 -19.61 7.68 21.71
CA PHE A 64 -18.20 7.96 21.93
C PHE A 64 -17.51 6.83 22.72
N ASP A 65 -18.13 6.36 23.79
CA ASP A 65 -17.56 5.35 24.70
C ASP A 65 -17.52 3.95 24.06
N ARG A 66 -18.29 3.74 22.98
CA ARG A 66 -18.25 2.50 22.19
C ARG A 66 -17.12 2.47 21.17
N TRP A 67 -16.58 3.63 20.79
CA TRP A 67 -15.51 3.68 19.82
C TRP A 67 -14.23 3.10 20.41
N GLN A 68 -13.57 2.27 19.62
CA GLN A 68 -12.24 1.76 19.92
C GLN A 68 -11.26 2.34 18.90
N GLU A 69 -10.07 2.71 19.37
CA GLU A 69 -9.00 3.17 18.50
C GLU A 69 -8.74 2.16 17.37
N GLY A 70 -8.35 2.62 16.19
CA GLY A 70 -8.15 1.74 15.03
C GLY A 70 -9.42 1.22 14.33
N THR A 71 -10.61 1.43 14.90
CA THR A 71 -11.88 1.06 14.25
C THR A 71 -12.52 2.21 13.49
N VAL A 72 -13.34 1.88 12.48
CA VAL A 72 -14.21 2.85 11.82
C VAL A 72 -15.33 3.22 12.77
N PHE A 73 -15.47 4.51 13.07
CA PHE A 73 -16.56 4.98 13.91
C PHE A 73 -17.88 4.83 13.14
N THR A 74 -18.87 4.25 13.80
CA THR A 74 -20.24 4.19 13.27
C THR A 74 -21.17 4.48 14.44
N PRO A 75 -21.92 5.60 14.41
CA PRO A 75 -22.83 5.93 15.50
C PRO A 75 -23.94 4.88 15.59
N HIS A 76 -24.32 4.52 16.80
CA HIS A 76 -25.41 3.59 17.06
C HIS A 76 -26.66 4.31 17.57
N ALA A 77 -26.48 5.41 18.31
CA ALA A 77 -27.59 6.28 18.68
C ALA A 77 -28.06 7.10 17.47
N SER A 78 -29.30 7.57 17.55
CA SER A 78 -29.83 8.48 16.53
C SER A 78 -29.17 9.84 16.64
N TYR A 79 -28.31 10.17 15.68
CA TYR A 79 -27.78 11.52 15.52
C TYR A 79 -28.75 12.38 14.70
N TYR A 80 -28.75 13.68 14.95
CA TYR A 80 -29.65 14.65 14.34
C TYR A 80 -29.16 15.18 12.98
N GLY A 81 -27.85 15.23 12.78
CA GLY A 81 -27.24 15.70 11.56
C GLY A 81 -25.86 15.11 11.37
N HIS A 82 -25.47 14.93 10.12
CA HIS A 82 -24.14 14.48 9.72
C HIS A 82 -23.67 15.34 8.56
N THR A 83 -22.38 15.65 8.58
CA THR A 83 -21.68 16.31 7.48
C THR A 83 -20.22 15.92 7.53
N THR A 84 -19.45 16.34 6.54
CA THR A 84 -18.02 16.08 6.44
C THR A 84 -17.29 17.40 6.21
N THR A 85 -16.12 17.59 6.83
CA THR A 85 -15.33 18.82 6.60
C THR A 85 -14.78 18.90 5.18
N GLY A 86 -14.75 20.10 4.61
CA GLY A 86 -14.06 20.38 3.36
C GLY A 86 -12.53 20.44 3.51
N ASN A 87 -11.83 20.72 2.42
CA ASN A 87 -10.34 20.72 2.37
C ASN A 87 -9.68 21.64 3.40
N ASN A 88 -10.37 22.70 3.83
CA ASN A 88 -9.86 23.65 4.81
C ASN A 88 -10.36 23.36 6.23
N GLY A 89 -10.96 22.19 6.49
CA GLY A 89 -11.51 21.82 7.79
C GLY A 89 -12.84 22.46 8.14
N ASN A 90 -13.43 23.24 7.24
CA ASN A 90 -14.71 23.89 7.48
C ASN A 90 -15.88 22.91 7.27
N PHE A 91 -16.92 23.03 8.08
CA PHE A 91 -18.16 22.27 7.92
C PHE A 91 -19.39 23.13 8.25
N THR A 92 -20.54 22.70 7.74
CA THR A 92 -21.84 23.29 8.04
C THR A 92 -22.91 22.19 8.13
N ILE A 93 -23.77 22.27 9.15
CA ILE A 93 -25.01 21.53 9.29
C ILE A 93 -26.14 22.56 9.23
N SER A 94 -26.78 22.68 8.06
CA SER A 94 -27.67 23.79 7.75
C SER A 94 -29.02 23.76 8.48
N LYS A 95 -29.45 22.60 8.98
CA LYS A 95 -30.75 22.47 9.63
C LYS A 95 -30.75 21.38 10.71
N ILE A 96 -30.82 21.81 11.95
CA ILE A 96 -31.06 21.01 13.14
C ILE A 96 -32.43 21.42 13.68
N VAL A 97 -33.32 20.45 13.86
CA VAL A 97 -34.69 20.69 14.33
C VAL A 97 -34.83 20.13 15.74
N TRP A 98 -35.36 20.91 16.69
CA TRP A 98 -35.61 20.43 18.05
C TRP A 98 -37.00 20.82 18.54
N LYS A 99 -37.46 20.15 19.60
CA LYS A 99 -38.74 20.40 20.25
C LYS A 99 -38.50 20.90 21.67
N SER A 100 -39.22 21.95 22.08
CA SER A 100 -39.26 22.40 23.46
C SER A 100 -40.69 22.40 23.99
N GLY A 101 -40.87 21.87 25.19
CA GLY A 101 -42.15 21.92 25.92
C GLY A 101 -42.33 23.23 26.72
N THR A 102 -41.25 23.99 26.91
CA THR A 102 -41.23 25.24 27.70
C THR A 102 -40.42 26.29 26.94
N PRO A 103 -40.96 26.86 25.85
CA PRO A 103 -40.24 27.84 25.07
C PRO A 103 -40.05 29.14 25.86
N ASN A 104 -38.82 29.62 25.99
CA ASN A 104 -38.52 30.80 26.81
C ASN A 104 -38.77 32.13 26.09
N PHE A 105 -38.40 32.21 24.80
CA PHE A 105 -38.41 33.46 24.03
C PHE A 105 -39.28 33.41 22.76
N GLY A 106 -39.99 32.30 22.53
CA GLY A 106 -40.78 32.08 21.30
C GLY A 106 -39.91 31.69 20.11
N LYS A 107 -40.54 31.58 18.92
CA LYS A 107 -39.96 30.98 17.68
C LYS A 107 -38.59 31.53 17.24
N ASP A 108 -38.26 32.75 17.63
CA ASP A 108 -37.14 33.53 17.07
C ASP A 108 -35.91 33.62 17.97
N ALA A 109 -35.94 33.13 19.21
CA ALA A 109 -34.83 33.30 20.16
C ALA A 109 -34.63 32.16 21.17
N ASP A 110 -35.27 31.01 20.96
CA ASP A 110 -35.02 29.84 21.81
C ASP A 110 -33.67 29.20 21.46
N TYR A 111 -33.04 28.54 22.42
CA TYR A 111 -31.72 27.94 22.23
C TYR A 111 -31.70 26.49 22.68
N THR A 112 -30.78 25.72 22.10
CA THR A 112 -30.55 24.34 22.51
C THR A 112 -29.07 24.00 22.43
N ASP A 113 -28.64 23.13 23.34
CA ASP A 113 -27.31 22.54 23.30
C ASP A 113 -27.26 21.48 22.19
N ILE A 114 -26.25 21.59 21.34
CA ILE A 114 -25.88 20.57 20.37
C ILE A 114 -24.55 19.99 20.77
N TYR A 115 -24.50 18.66 20.84
CA TYR A 115 -23.30 17.90 21.17
C TYR A 115 -22.75 17.27 19.90
N PHE A 116 -21.43 17.24 19.75
CA PHE A 116 -20.77 16.71 18.55
C PHE A 116 -19.89 15.52 18.84
N ILE A 117 -19.78 14.66 17.84
CA ILE A 117 -18.65 13.77 17.62
C ILE A 117 -17.95 14.19 16.33
N PHE A 118 -16.65 14.45 16.42
CA PHE A 118 -15.76 14.61 15.29
C PHE A 118 -14.95 13.33 15.14
N TYR A 119 -15.02 12.67 14.00
CA TYR A 119 -14.29 11.45 13.72
C TYR A 119 -13.46 11.58 12.44
N HIS A 120 -12.23 11.10 12.49
CA HIS A 120 -11.40 10.94 11.29
C HIS A 120 -10.41 9.79 11.52
N GLU A 121 -10.19 8.94 10.52
CA GLU A 121 -9.35 7.73 10.66
C GLU A 121 -7.96 8.01 11.27
N ASN A 122 -7.27 9.07 10.82
CA ASN A 122 -5.93 9.42 11.30
C ASN A 122 -5.89 10.28 12.57
N TYR A 123 -7.01 10.85 13.00
CA TYR A 123 -7.09 11.77 14.15
C TYR A 123 -7.94 11.23 15.31
N GLY A 124 -8.61 10.09 15.11
CA GLY A 124 -9.47 9.47 16.10
C GLY A 124 -10.79 10.21 16.28
N ILE A 125 -11.35 10.13 17.48
CA ILE A 125 -12.64 10.71 17.85
C ILE A 125 -12.49 11.80 18.90
N LYS A 126 -13.26 12.89 18.78
CA LYS A 126 -13.31 13.97 19.78
C LYS A 126 -14.74 14.45 20.01
N LYS A 127 -15.06 14.77 21.27
CA LYS A 127 -16.34 15.38 21.65
C LYS A 127 -16.30 16.89 21.48
N GLY A 128 -17.43 17.46 21.07
CA GLY A 128 -17.68 18.90 21.08
C GLY A 128 -19.06 19.22 21.66
N ALA A 129 -19.30 20.52 21.89
CA ALA A 129 -20.63 21.06 22.18
C ALA A 129 -20.70 22.52 21.74
N THR A 130 -21.89 22.98 21.37
CA THR A 130 -22.19 24.40 21.13
C THR A 130 -23.66 24.67 21.45
N VAL A 131 -24.00 25.95 21.56
CA VAL A 131 -25.40 26.38 21.66
C VAL A 131 -25.82 26.93 20.31
N ILE A 132 -26.96 26.45 19.79
CA ILE A 132 -27.59 27.03 18.61
C ILE A 132 -28.83 27.81 19.02
N VAL A 133 -29.12 28.87 18.28
CA VAL A 133 -30.30 29.71 18.47
C VAL A 133 -31.26 29.46 17.30
N SER A 134 -32.55 29.44 17.58
CA SER A 134 -33.60 29.27 16.59
C SER A 134 -33.50 30.31 15.47
N ASP A 135 -33.77 29.87 14.24
CA ASP A 135 -33.72 30.63 13.00
C ASP A 135 -32.39 31.36 12.73
N SER A 136 -31.31 30.89 13.36
CA SER A 136 -29.95 31.38 13.17
C SER A 136 -28.99 30.25 12.80
N THR A 137 -27.92 30.59 12.07
CA THR A 137 -26.79 29.69 11.82
C THR A 137 -25.54 30.31 12.40
N THR A 138 -24.94 29.66 13.41
CA THR A 138 -23.73 30.13 14.06
C THR A 138 -22.52 29.29 13.62
N ALA A 139 -21.48 29.96 13.13
CA ALA A 139 -20.21 29.32 12.74
C ALA A 139 -19.18 29.39 13.88
N THR A 140 -19.54 28.87 15.06
CA THR A 140 -18.77 29.05 16.29
C THR A 140 -18.00 27.81 16.72
N VAL A 141 -18.21 26.66 16.06
CA VAL A 141 -17.57 25.42 16.49
C VAL A 141 -16.11 25.42 16.05
N TYR A 142 -15.21 25.31 17.02
CA TYR A 142 -13.79 25.12 16.78
C TYR A 142 -13.31 23.90 17.55
N ALA A 143 -12.72 22.94 16.86
CA ALA A 143 -12.14 21.76 17.50
C ALA A 143 -10.77 21.44 16.91
N GLU A 144 -9.83 21.17 17.81
CA GLU A 144 -8.49 20.71 17.43
C GLU A 144 -8.39 19.21 17.65
N LEU A 145 -7.93 18.47 16.65
CA LEU A 145 -7.73 17.02 16.78
C LEU A 145 -6.23 16.72 16.69
N THR A 146 -5.79 15.73 17.45
CA THR A 146 -4.40 15.27 17.49
C THR A 146 -4.28 13.98 16.70
N LYS A 147 -3.21 13.79 15.94
CA LYS A 147 -3.02 12.55 15.16
C LYS A 147 -2.86 11.36 16.09
N VAL A 148 -3.68 10.34 15.85
CA VAL A 148 -3.59 9.02 16.50
C VAL A 148 -2.95 7.98 15.57
N ARG A 149 -2.91 8.26 14.27
CA ARG A 149 -2.18 7.46 13.29
C ARG A 149 -1.07 8.28 12.65
N LYS A 150 -0.01 7.58 12.26
CA LYS A 150 1.10 8.14 11.50
C LYS A 150 1.05 7.59 10.08
N VAL A 151 1.17 8.49 9.11
CA VAL A 151 1.31 8.15 7.71
C VAL A 151 2.79 8.31 7.33
N THR A 152 3.36 7.28 6.72
CA THR A 152 4.73 7.30 6.20
C THR A 152 4.72 6.93 4.73
N ASP A 153 5.44 7.70 3.92
CA ASP A 153 5.67 7.38 2.52
C ASP A 153 6.86 6.44 2.39
N LEU A 154 6.61 5.23 1.87
CA LEU A 154 7.65 4.26 1.53
C LEU A 154 8.07 4.47 0.08
N THR A 155 9.26 5.04 -0.11
CA THR A 155 9.87 5.17 -1.44
C THR A 155 10.56 3.86 -1.78
N LEU A 156 9.97 3.10 -2.69
CA LEU A 156 10.48 1.80 -3.13
C LEU A 156 11.33 1.99 -4.38
N ASN A 157 12.57 1.51 -4.36
CA ASN A 157 13.49 1.53 -5.49
C ASN A 157 13.80 0.10 -5.93
N LEU A 158 13.57 -0.22 -7.19
CA LEU A 158 13.77 -1.55 -7.74
C LEU A 158 15.13 -1.61 -8.41
N GLN A 159 16.06 -2.36 -7.83
CA GLN A 159 17.42 -2.49 -8.37
C GLN A 159 17.69 -3.87 -8.95
N ASP A 160 18.31 -3.87 -10.12
CA ASP A 160 18.93 -5.04 -10.70
C ASP A 160 20.28 -5.28 -10.01
N VAL A 161 20.43 -6.46 -9.40
CA VAL A 161 21.64 -6.81 -8.62
C VAL A 161 22.91 -6.84 -9.46
N ALA A 162 22.80 -7.23 -10.73
CA ALA A 162 23.96 -7.36 -11.60
C ALA A 162 24.55 -5.99 -11.95
N THR A 163 23.69 -5.01 -12.22
CA THR A 163 24.09 -3.68 -12.70
C THR A 163 24.13 -2.62 -11.59
N GLY A 164 23.40 -2.83 -10.49
CA GLY A 164 23.16 -1.81 -9.45
C GLY A 164 22.24 -0.67 -9.91
N ALA A 165 21.73 -0.72 -11.14
CA ALA A 165 20.84 0.29 -11.70
C ALA A 165 19.38 -0.02 -11.38
N ASN A 166 18.52 0.99 -11.48
CA ASN A 166 17.09 0.77 -11.39
C ASN A 166 16.60 -0.05 -12.60
N THR A 167 15.75 -1.03 -12.34
CA THR A 167 15.12 -1.84 -13.40
C THR A 167 13.88 -1.15 -13.97
N ASN A 168 13.54 -1.40 -15.23
CA ASN A 168 12.28 -0.93 -15.84
C ASN A 168 11.16 -1.98 -15.77
N GLU A 169 11.38 -3.05 -15.01
CA GLU A 169 10.40 -4.10 -14.80
C GLU A 169 9.28 -3.60 -13.88
N THR A 170 8.04 -3.96 -14.22
CA THR A 170 6.88 -3.70 -13.36
C THR A 170 6.69 -4.85 -12.39
N ILE A 171 6.65 -4.54 -11.09
CA ILE A 171 6.38 -5.52 -10.05
C ILE A 171 5.15 -5.12 -9.24
N TYR A 172 4.45 -6.13 -8.75
CA TYR A 172 3.40 -5.99 -7.76
C TYR A 172 4.02 -6.05 -6.36
N VAL A 173 3.70 -5.08 -5.52
CA VAL A 173 4.17 -4.98 -4.13
C VAL A 173 2.99 -4.99 -3.17
N GLU A 174 3.12 -5.78 -2.11
CA GLU A 174 2.26 -5.74 -0.92
C GLU A 174 3.08 -5.34 0.30
N VAL A 175 2.59 -4.37 1.07
CA VAL A 175 3.18 -3.98 2.36
C VAL A 175 2.17 -4.30 3.46
N ALA A 176 2.51 -5.28 4.30
CA ALA A 176 1.74 -5.62 5.48
C ALA A 176 2.24 -4.79 6.67
N VAL A 177 1.33 -3.99 7.25
CA VAL A 177 1.64 -3.02 8.30
C VAL A 177 0.89 -3.38 9.56
N PRO A 178 1.59 -3.70 10.67
CA PRO A 178 0.95 -4.00 11.95
C PRO A 178 0.00 -2.90 12.40
N GLN A 179 -1.15 -3.31 12.92
CA GLN A 179 -2.21 -2.43 13.42
C GLN A 179 -2.43 -2.56 14.93
N THR A 180 -1.59 -3.35 15.59
CA THR A 180 -1.71 -3.69 16.99
C THR A 180 -1.30 -2.52 17.88
N THR A 181 -1.98 -2.38 19.00
CA THR A 181 -1.65 -1.51 20.13
C THR A 181 -1.81 -2.33 21.41
N ASP A 182 -1.46 -1.79 22.58
CA ASP A 182 -1.69 -2.51 23.85
C ASP A 182 -3.17 -2.73 24.14
N SER A 183 -4.07 -1.93 23.54
CA SER A 183 -5.52 -2.11 23.61
C SER A 183 -6.10 -3.01 22.51
N ILE A 184 -5.29 -3.36 21.50
CA ILE A 184 -5.71 -4.13 20.32
C ILE A 184 -4.58 -5.09 19.96
N THR A 185 -4.51 -6.24 20.64
CA THR A 185 -3.40 -7.19 20.49
C THR A 185 -3.51 -8.07 19.25
N ASP A 186 -4.73 -8.28 18.76
CA ASP A 186 -5.04 -9.29 17.74
C ASP A 186 -5.50 -8.64 16.41
N ALA A 187 -5.07 -7.41 16.14
CA ALA A 187 -5.42 -6.74 14.88
C ALA A 187 -4.67 -7.34 13.70
N GLU A 188 -5.42 -7.74 12.68
CA GLU A 188 -4.86 -8.15 11.39
C GLU A 188 -4.03 -7.02 10.77
N PRO A 189 -2.85 -7.31 10.18
CA PRO A 189 -2.06 -6.32 9.47
C PRO A 189 -2.86 -5.69 8.32
N LYS A 190 -2.75 -4.36 8.17
CA LYS A 190 -3.33 -3.67 7.02
C LYS A 190 -2.42 -3.83 5.81
N ILE A 191 -2.97 -4.33 4.71
CA ILE A 191 -2.22 -4.60 3.47
C ILE A 191 -2.38 -3.42 2.50
N TYR A 192 -1.25 -2.85 2.08
CA TYR A 192 -1.16 -1.81 1.05
C TYR A 192 -0.57 -2.41 -0.22
N LYS A 193 -1.14 -2.07 -1.38
CA LYS A 193 -0.81 -2.71 -2.67
C LYS A 193 -0.49 -1.65 -3.72
N ALA A 194 0.53 -1.90 -4.55
CA ALA A 194 0.84 -1.07 -5.71
C ALA A 194 1.60 -1.84 -6.78
N ASP A 195 1.43 -1.44 -8.04
CA ASP A 195 2.32 -1.81 -9.14
C ASP A 195 3.41 -0.73 -9.29
N ILE A 196 4.67 -1.14 -9.36
CA ILE A 196 5.83 -0.23 -9.36
C ILE A 196 6.75 -0.57 -10.53
N THR A 197 7.17 0.46 -11.26
CA THR A 197 8.14 0.35 -12.36
C THR A 197 9.34 1.24 -12.04
N GLY A 198 10.50 0.64 -11.77
CA GLY A 198 11.73 1.33 -11.38
C GLY A 198 11.71 1.94 -9.99
N SER A 199 10.86 2.94 -9.74
CA SER A 199 10.62 3.46 -8.40
C SER A 199 9.17 3.87 -8.20
N GLY A 200 8.71 3.83 -6.95
CA GLY A 200 7.33 4.15 -6.60
C GLY A 200 7.19 4.53 -5.14
N VAL A 201 6.04 5.07 -4.77
CA VAL A 201 5.73 5.47 -3.40
C VAL A 201 4.46 4.76 -2.94
N ILE A 202 4.51 4.15 -1.76
CA ILE A 202 3.34 3.60 -1.06
C ILE A 202 3.19 4.36 0.26
N SER A 203 2.10 5.10 0.42
CA SER A 203 1.75 5.75 1.68
C SER A 203 1.07 4.76 2.61
N VAL A 204 1.71 4.44 3.74
CA VAL A 204 1.21 3.49 4.74
C VAL A 204 0.79 4.21 6.02
N SER A 205 -0.26 3.73 6.68
CA SER A 205 -0.79 4.31 7.93
C SER A 205 -0.78 3.27 9.06
N TYR A 206 -0.29 3.65 10.22
CA TYR A 206 -0.17 2.78 11.41
C TYR A 206 -0.46 3.54 12.70
N PRO A 207 -0.79 2.85 13.80
CA PRO A 207 -0.94 3.47 15.11
C PRO A 207 0.30 4.30 15.46
N ARG A 208 0.11 5.57 15.81
CA ARG A 208 1.22 6.46 16.14
C ARG A 208 1.85 6.12 17.48
N TRP A 209 1.06 5.57 18.40
CA TRP A 209 1.44 5.25 19.77
C TRP A 209 1.14 3.77 20.00
N GLN A 210 2.04 3.05 20.65
CA GLN A 210 1.81 1.66 21.03
C GLN A 210 0.84 1.60 22.23
N ASN A 211 0.97 2.56 23.16
CA ASN A 211 0.16 2.63 24.37
C ASN A 211 0.05 4.06 24.92
N ALA A 212 -0.70 4.20 26.01
CA ALA A 212 -0.94 5.49 26.67
C ALA A 212 0.34 6.12 27.23
N SER A 213 1.27 5.32 27.74
CA SER A 213 2.56 5.80 28.27
C SER A 213 3.43 6.37 27.15
N ASP A 214 3.53 5.68 26.02
CA ASP A 214 4.24 6.15 24.84
C ASP A 214 3.64 7.47 24.33
N LYS A 215 2.31 7.58 24.32
CA LYS A 215 1.60 8.82 23.97
C LYS A 215 1.93 9.97 24.93
N GLU A 216 1.95 9.72 26.24
CA GLU A 216 2.30 10.73 27.26
C GLU A 216 3.76 11.18 27.14
N ASN A 217 4.67 10.25 26.84
CA ASN A 217 6.10 10.51 26.68
C ASN A 217 6.48 11.00 25.26
N GLY A 218 5.53 11.06 24.32
CA GLY A 218 5.79 11.44 22.92
C GLY A 218 6.67 10.44 22.16
N ILE A 219 6.65 9.17 22.54
CA ILE A 219 7.41 8.08 21.92
C ILE A 219 6.56 7.47 20.79
N GLU A 220 6.88 7.80 19.54
CA GLU A 220 6.14 7.29 18.38
C GLU A 220 6.54 5.85 18.03
N THR A 221 5.56 5.05 17.61
CA THR A 221 5.72 3.68 17.12
C THR A 221 6.59 3.64 15.86
N LYS A 222 7.44 2.63 15.77
CA LYS A 222 8.29 2.30 14.62
C LYS A 222 8.00 0.86 14.21
N PRO A 223 6.95 0.61 13.41
CA PRO A 223 6.52 -0.75 13.14
C PRO A 223 7.50 -1.47 12.22
N ASP A 224 7.66 -2.77 12.46
CA ASP A 224 8.26 -3.69 11.50
C ASP A 224 7.20 -4.09 10.47
N VAL A 225 7.44 -3.75 9.21
CA VAL A 225 6.57 -4.09 8.09
C VAL A 225 7.16 -5.22 7.27
N VAL A 226 6.26 -6.00 6.68
CA VAL A 226 6.60 -7.09 5.77
C VAL A 226 6.27 -6.64 4.36
N ILE A 227 7.29 -6.56 3.50
CA ILE A 227 7.14 -6.21 2.09
C ILE A 227 7.25 -7.48 1.28
N THR A 228 6.18 -7.83 0.57
CA THR A 228 6.14 -8.96 -0.37
C THR A 228 6.10 -8.40 -1.79
N TYR A 229 6.90 -8.94 -2.70
CA TYR A 229 6.90 -8.46 -4.08
C TYR A 229 7.17 -9.56 -5.10
N ARG A 230 6.61 -9.38 -6.30
CA ARG A 230 6.73 -10.29 -7.43
C ARG A 230 6.51 -9.56 -8.76
N GLN A 231 7.13 -10.04 -9.83
CA GLN A 231 6.79 -9.55 -11.16
C GLN A 231 5.38 -10.01 -11.55
N ASN A 232 4.53 -9.10 -12.00
CA ASN A 232 3.17 -9.41 -12.43
C ASN A 232 3.15 -9.68 -13.94
N ALA A 233 3.69 -10.83 -14.35
CA ALA A 233 3.77 -11.23 -15.75
C ALA A 233 3.68 -12.75 -15.91
N ASP A 234 3.16 -13.21 -17.05
CA ASP A 234 3.10 -14.65 -17.39
C ASP A 234 4.49 -15.28 -17.50
N VAL A 235 5.48 -14.47 -17.91
CA VAL A 235 6.88 -14.87 -18.03
C VAL A 235 7.69 -14.03 -17.06
N ILE A 236 8.18 -14.68 -16.01
CA ILE A 236 9.07 -14.04 -15.04
C ILE A 236 10.43 -13.83 -15.70
N THR A 237 10.75 -12.58 -16.03
CA THR A 237 12.06 -12.10 -16.52
C THR A 237 12.90 -11.48 -15.42
N TRP A 238 12.28 -11.14 -14.28
CA TRP A 238 12.93 -10.57 -13.11
C TRP A 238 12.32 -11.18 -11.83
N GLN A 239 13.17 -11.78 -11.01
CA GLN A 239 12.76 -12.38 -9.75
C GLN A 239 13.43 -11.66 -8.58
N GLY A 240 12.63 -11.36 -7.56
CA GLY A 240 13.12 -10.71 -6.36
C GLY A 240 14.12 -11.59 -5.61
N CYS A 241 15.11 -10.96 -4.99
CA CYS A 241 16.10 -11.64 -4.16
C CYS A 241 16.37 -10.83 -2.90
N TYR A 242 16.84 -11.52 -1.87
CA TYR A 242 17.09 -10.91 -0.57
C TYR A 242 18.57 -10.60 -0.42
N ASN A 243 18.90 -9.36 -0.06
CA ASN A 243 20.25 -8.99 0.35
C ASN A 243 20.39 -9.19 1.86
N GLY A 244 20.51 -10.44 2.29
CA GLY A 244 20.56 -10.79 3.71
C GLY A 244 21.87 -10.45 4.39
N ASN A 245 22.95 -10.35 3.62
CA ASN A 245 24.26 -9.95 4.09
C ASN A 245 24.93 -9.08 3.03
N SER A 246 24.84 -7.77 3.24
CA SER A 246 25.44 -6.77 2.34
C SER A 246 26.96 -6.91 2.25
N ALA A 247 27.63 -7.42 3.29
CA ALA A 247 29.06 -7.62 3.29
C ALA A 247 29.48 -8.82 2.42
N SER A 248 28.66 -9.87 2.33
CA SER A 248 28.94 -11.04 1.48
C SER A 248 28.35 -10.94 0.07
N SER A 249 27.55 -9.90 -0.24
CA SER A 249 26.81 -9.82 -1.50
C SER A 249 25.98 -11.08 -1.77
N ASP A 250 25.40 -11.66 -0.72
CA ASP A 250 24.50 -12.81 -0.86
C ASP A 250 23.13 -12.30 -1.32
N TYR A 251 22.84 -12.53 -2.61
CA TYR A 251 21.57 -12.20 -3.27
C TYR A 251 20.80 -13.47 -3.60
N SER A 252 20.73 -14.40 -2.66
CA SER A 252 19.92 -15.61 -2.82
C SER A 252 18.43 -15.27 -3.02
N PHE A 253 17.76 -16.10 -3.82
CA PHE A 253 16.32 -16.06 -3.94
C PHE A 253 15.71 -16.49 -2.60
N ASN A 254 15.16 -15.55 -1.85
CA ASN A 254 14.41 -15.82 -0.64
C ASN A 254 12.93 -15.62 -0.96
N VAL A 255 12.23 -16.73 -1.17
CA VAL A 255 10.83 -16.74 -1.55
C VAL A 255 10.00 -17.49 -0.50
N ASN A 256 8.78 -17.04 -0.27
CA ASN A 256 7.81 -17.76 0.54
C ASN A 256 7.24 -18.98 -0.22
N ASP A 257 6.32 -19.72 0.41
CA ASP A 257 5.66 -20.89 -0.19
C ASP A 257 4.85 -20.57 -1.47
N LYS A 258 4.57 -19.28 -1.71
CA LYS A 258 3.90 -18.77 -2.93
C LYS A 258 4.89 -18.29 -3.99
N ASN A 259 6.19 -18.54 -3.80
CA ASN A 259 7.28 -18.08 -4.66
C ASN A 259 7.40 -16.54 -4.75
N GLU A 260 7.03 -15.82 -3.69
CA GLU A 260 7.10 -14.37 -3.61
C GLU A 260 8.27 -13.93 -2.71
N THR A 261 8.95 -12.86 -3.09
CA THR A 261 10.09 -12.37 -2.30
C THR A 261 9.61 -11.56 -1.11
N VAL A 262 10.12 -11.87 0.08
CA VAL A 262 9.72 -11.24 1.34
C VAL A 262 10.89 -10.49 1.96
N VAL A 263 10.65 -9.24 2.37
CA VAL A 263 11.63 -8.36 3.02
C VAL A 263 10.99 -7.70 4.24
N ASN A 264 11.65 -7.84 5.40
CA ASN A 264 11.25 -7.16 6.63
C ASN A 264 11.97 -5.82 6.77
N LYS A 265 11.25 -4.76 7.14
CA LYS A 265 11.82 -3.42 7.37
C LYS A 265 11.16 -2.72 8.55
N THR A 266 11.96 -2.09 9.40
CA THR A 266 11.46 -1.17 10.43
C THR A 266 11.27 0.22 9.84
N ILE A 267 10.04 0.71 9.84
CA ILE A 267 9.74 2.07 9.36
C ILE A 267 10.28 3.09 10.37
N ASN A 268 11.12 3.99 9.87
CA ASN A 268 11.66 5.10 10.66
C ASN A 268 11.39 6.44 9.98
N GLY A 269 10.52 7.26 10.59
CA GLY A 269 10.32 8.65 10.17
C GLY A 269 9.11 8.88 9.25
N LYS A 270 9.07 10.07 8.64
CA LYS A 270 7.96 10.54 7.78
C LYS A 270 8.04 10.02 6.35
N SER A 271 9.25 9.80 5.84
CA SER A 271 9.52 9.15 4.56
C SER A 271 10.67 8.17 4.76
N TYR A 272 10.56 7.00 4.16
CA TYR A 272 11.52 5.92 4.32
C TYR A 272 11.81 5.26 2.97
N SER A 273 13.08 5.19 2.60
CA SER A 273 13.51 4.59 1.34
C SER A 273 13.84 3.12 1.54
N VAL A 274 13.28 2.26 0.68
CA VAL A 274 13.54 0.83 0.65
C VAL A 274 14.03 0.45 -0.74
N THR A 275 15.20 -0.19 -0.81
CA THR A 275 15.66 -0.82 -2.04
C THR A 275 15.19 -2.27 -2.05
N LEU A 276 14.44 -2.64 -3.09
CA LEU A 276 14.05 -4.00 -3.41
C LEU A 276 14.96 -4.51 -4.51
N TYR A 277 15.57 -5.66 -4.28
CA TYR A 277 16.54 -6.24 -5.20
C TYR A 277 15.92 -7.35 -6.02
N GLY A 278 16.38 -7.51 -7.24
CA GLY A 278 16.06 -8.68 -8.03
C GLY A 278 17.04 -8.89 -9.17
N LYS A 279 16.82 -10.02 -9.80
CA LYS A 279 17.75 -10.68 -10.70
C LYS A 279 17.00 -11.01 -11.98
N LYS A 280 17.66 -10.78 -13.12
CA LYS A 280 17.12 -11.28 -14.39
C LYS A 280 17.09 -12.80 -14.35
N THR A 281 15.98 -13.37 -14.75
CA THR A 281 15.82 -14.82 -14.89
C THR A 281 15.84 -15.20 -16.36
N LYS A 282 15.49 -14.29 -17.27
CA LYS A 282 15.53 -14.50 -18.71
C LYS A 282 16.79 -13.88 -19.31
N PHE A 283 17.61 -14.71 -19.95
CA PHE A 283 18.85 -14.28 -20.58
C PHE A 283 18.79 -14.52 -22.08
N ASN A 284 19.08 -13.49 -22.86
CA ASN A 284 19.21 -13.65 -24.30
C ASN A 284 20.51 -14.39 -24.60
N VAL A 285 20.44 -15.37 -25.50
CA VAL A 285 21.63 -15.99 -26.06
C VAL A 285 22.31 -14.93 -26.96
N PRO A 286 23.61 -14.64 -26.74
CA PRO A 286 24.36 -13.75 -27.63
C PRO A 286 24.30 -14.27 -29.07
N SER A 287 24.24 -13.39 -30.06
CA SER A 287 24.38 -13.83 -31.44
C SER A 287 25.85 -14.19 -31.73
N PHE A 288 26.11 -15.40 -32.21
CA PHE A 288 27.44 -15.84 -32.61
C PHE A 288 27.59 -15.74 -34.12
N SER A 289 28.68 -15.10 -34.54
CA SER A 289 29.10 -15.04 -35.95
C SER A 289 30.60 -15.28 -36.04
N GLY A 290 31.07 -15.87 -37.14
CA GLY A 290 32.47 -16.21 -37.26
C GLY A 290 32.80 -16.99 -38.52
N GLN A 291 34.09 -17.22 -38.71
CA GLN A 291 34.63 -18.11 -39.72
C GLN A 291 35.57 -19.10 -39.03
N TRP A 292 35.33 -20.39 -39.22
CA TRP A 292 36.13 -21.46 -38.62
C TRP A 292 36.62 -22.45 -39.69
N GLY A 293 37.85 -22.22 -40.16
CA GLY A 293 38.60 -23.13 -41.03
C GLY A 293 37.97 -23.44 -42.41
N LEU A 294 38.69 -24.28 -43.18
CA LEU A 294 38.27 -24.81 -44.48
C LEU A 294 37.82 -26.29 -44.42
N LYS A 295 37.78 -26.90 -43.23
CA LYS A 295 37.42 -28.31 -43.04
C LYS A 295 36.07 -28.45 -42.35
N ASN A 296 35.33 -29.47 -42.78
CA ASN A 296 34.08 -29.92 -42.19
C ASN A 296 34.31 -30.28 -40.72
N GLY A 297 33.50 -29.76 -39.80
CA GLY A 297 33.30 -30.38 -38.49
C GLY A 297 33.33 -29.44 -37.28
N VAL A 298 32.58 -28.33 -37.25
CA VAL A 298 32.56 -27.46 -36.05
C VAL A 298 31.20 -27.47 -35.39
N THR A 299 31.15 -28.01 -34.18
CA THR A 299 29.95 -27.94 -33.34
C THR A 299 30.12 -26.83 -32.31
N LEU A 300 29.24 -25.83 -32.35
CA LEU A 300 29.11 -24.81 -31.32
C LEU A 300 28.02 -25.24 -30.34
N ASN A 301 28.42 -25.62 -29.14
CA ASN A 301 27.51 -25.94 -28.06
C ASN A 301 27.41 -24.75 -27.10
N LEU A 302 26.20 -24.42 -26.67
CA LEU A 302 25.97 -23.44 -25.60
C LEU A 302 25.76 -24.21 -24.30
N LEU A 303 26.62 -23.94 -23.33
CA LEU A 303 26.68 -24.64 -22.07
C LEU A 303 26.28 -23.68 -20.94
N ARG A 304 25.46 -24.18 -20.01
CA ARG A 304 25.23 -23.53 -18.72
C ARG A 304 26.10 -24.21 -17.67
N SER A 305 26.81 -23.42 -16.87
CA SER A 305 27.42 -23.92 -15.63
C SER A 305 26.39 -23.83 -14.52
N ALA A 306 25.91 -24.97 -14.05
CA ALA A 306 25.24 -25.07 -12.76
C ALA A 306 26.02 -26.07 -11.92
N ASN A 307 26.67 -25.61 -10.84
CA ASN A 307 27.28 -26.42 -9.79
C ASN A 307 27.93 -27.75 -10.27
N GLY A 308 28.83 -27.68 -11.25
CA GLY A 308 29.64 -28.83 -11.68
C GLY A 308 29.01 -29.78 -12.70
N SER A 309 27.78 -29.55 -13.17
CA SER A 309 27.15 -30.33 -14.24
C SER A 309 26.78 -29.43 -15.42
N SER A 310 27.38 -29.69 -16.58
CA SER A 310 27.12 -28.98 -17.84
C SER A 310 25.74 -29.38 -18.35
N TYR A 311 24.82 -28.42 -18.49
CA TYR A 311 23.62 -28.65 -19.28
C TYR A 311 23.89 -28.18 -20.71
N THR A 312 23.69 -29.08 -21.68
CA THR A 312 23.66 -28.72 -23.10
C THR A 312 22.31 -28.07 -23.37
N ILE A 313 22.30 -26.78 -23.69
CA ILE A 313 21.16 -26.23 -24.42
C ILE A 313 21.33 -26.78 -25.83
N ASP A 314 20.63 -27.86 -26.13
CA ASP A 314 20.62 -28.44 -27.48
C ASP A 314 19.83 -27.48 -28.38
N CYS A 315 20.53 -26.47 -28.92
CA CYS A 315 20.04 -25.62 -29.98
C CYS A 315 20.01 -26.35 -31.34
N GLY A 316 20.09 -27.68 -31.35
CA GLY A 316 20.42 -28.50 -32.50
C GLY A 316 21.94 -28.61 -32.61
N SER A 317 22.47 -29.83 -32.48
CA SER A 317 23.82 -30.13 -32.92
C SER A 317 23.93 -29.79 -34.41
N VAL A 318 24.69 -28.75 -34.77
CA VAL A 318 25.11 -28.59 -36.16
C VAL A 318 26.33 -29.48 -36.35
N GLU A 319 26.08 -30.75 -36.65
CA GLU A 319 27.08 -31.60 -37.28
C GLU A 319 27.21 -31.12 -38.72
N THR A 320 28.37 -30.60 -39.09
CA THR A 320 28.68 -30.40 -40.51
C THR A 320 29.05 -31.75 -41.11
N GLU A 321 28.05 -32.60 -41.32
CA GLU A 321 27.96 -33.31 -42.58
C GLU A 321 26.90 -32.58 -43.42
N ALA A 322 27.12 -32.50 -44.72
CA ALA A 322 26.12 -31.92 -45.61
C ALA A 322 24.76 -32.61 -45.35
N LEU A 323 23.72 -31.78 -45.13
CA LEU A 323 22.29 -32.08 -44.88
C LEU A 323 21.77 -32.08 -43.40
N THR A 324 21.21 -30.92 -42.99
CA THR A 324 19.79 -30.70 -42.57
C THR A 324 19.57 -29.88 -41.27
N LEU A 325 19.38 -28.56 -41.47
CA LEU A 325 18.40 -27.57 -40.92
C LEU A 325 17.93 -27.49 -39.44
N GLY A 326 18.15 -26.30 -38.85
CA GLY A 326 17.35 -25.57 -37.83
C GLY A 326 18.23 -24.72 -36.88
N THR A 327 18.00 -23.46 -36.46
CA THR A 327 16.93 -22.45 -36.64
C THR A 327 17.51 -21.00 -36.51
N ASN A 328 17.60 -20.29 -37.64
CA ASN A 328 18.00 -18.88 -37.89
C ASN A 328 19.52 -18.54 -37.94
N GLY A 329 20.16 -18.88 -39.07
CA GLY A 329 21.47 -18.39 -39.49
C GLY A 329 21.83 -18.91 -40.88
N THR A 330 22.61 -18.16 -41.67
CA THR A 330 23.07 -18.60 -43.00
C THR A 330 24.49 -19.14 -42.87
N GLN A 331 24.71 -20.40 -43.26
CA GLN A 331 26.06 -21.00 -43.28
C GLN A 331 26.56 -21.20 -44.71
N LYS A 332 27.81 -20.80 -44.95
CA LYS A 332 28.53 -21.08 -46.21
C LYS A 332 30.02 -21.23 -45.89
N ASN A 333 30.60 -22.39 -46.18
CA ASN A 333 32.05 -22.66 -46.10
C ASN A 333 32.72 -22.26 -44.77
N GLY A 334 32.31 -22.85 -43.64
CA GLY A 334 32.92 -22.56 -42.33
C GLY A 334 32.55 -21.19 -41.74
N CYS A 335 31.83 -20.34 -42.48
CA CYS A 335 31.24 -19.12 -41.96
C CYS A 335 29.85 -19.39 -41.37
N PHE A 336 29.59 -18.82 -40.20
CA PHE A 336 28.28 -18.80 -39.54
C PHE A 336 27.94 -17.39 -39.10
N SER A 337 26.65 -17.06 -39.09
CA SER A 337 26.15 -15.79 -38.59
C SER A 337 24.82 -15.96 -37.88
N ASN A 338 24.56 -15.07 -36.92
CA ASN A 338 23.30 -14.99 -36.16
C ASN A 338 22.92 -16.25 -35.36
N LEU A 339 23.86 -17.17 -35.09
CA LEU A 339 23.56 -18.33 -34.25
C LEU A 339 23.15 -17.86 -32.85
N GLY A 340 22.04 -18.40 -32.32
CA GLY A 340 21.49 -17.97 -31.04
C GLY A 340 20.63 -16.70 -31.09
N LEU A 341 20.55 -15.99 -32.22
CA LEU A 341 19.70 -14.80 -32.34
C LEU A 341 18.23 -15.15 -32.05
N GLY A 342 17.62 -14.39 -31.12
CA GLY A 342 16.24 -14.59 -30.70
C GLY A 342 16.02 -15.78 -29.77
N LYS A 343 17.09 -16.50 -29.37
CA LYS A 343 17.02 -17.54 -28.36
C LYS A 343 17.27 -16.94 -26.98
N TYR A 344 16.71 -17.59 -25.97
CA TYR A 344 16.90 -17.23 -24.58
C TYR A 344 16.85 -18.49 -23.71
N TRP A 345 17.36 -18.39 -22.50
CA TRP A 345 17.13 -19.40 -21.46
C TRP A 345 16.61 -18.73 -20.20
N PHE A 346 16.04 -19.57 -19.32
CA PHE A 346 15.68 -19.17 -17.98
C PHE A 346 16.64 -19.74 -16.95
N ASP A 347 17.03 -18.92 -15.97
CA ASP A 347 17.78 -19.33 -14.80
C ASP A 347 17.14 -18.75 -13.53
N TYR A 348 16.49 -19.62 -12.76
CA TYR A 348 15.79 -19.29 -11.51
C TYR A 348 16.58 -19.74 -10.27
N SER A 349 17.82 -20.23 -10.42
CA SER A 349 18.55 -20.91 -9.34
C SER A 349 19.96 -20.39 -9.09
N TYR A 350 20.44 -19.41 -9.85
CA TYR A 350 21.80 -18.90 -9.70
C TYR A 350 21.96 -18.01 -8.45
N THR A 351 23.03 -18.27 -7.69
CA THR A 351 23.32 -17.58 -6.43
C THR A 351 24.20 -16.34 -6.62
N ASP A 352 25.08 -16.35 -7.63
CA ASP A 352 25.97 -15.23 -7.99
C ASP A 352 25.18 -13.95 -8.39
N LYS A 353 25.87 -12.80 -8.50
CA LYS A 353 25.26 -11.54 -8.98
C LYS A 353 24.70 -11.66 -10.41
N THR A 354 25.38 -12.42 -11.26
CA THR A 354 25.00 -12.67 -12.66
C THR A 354 24.95 -14.16 -12.94
N SER A 355 24.07 -14.57 -13.84
CA SER A 355 24.19 -15.88 -14.49
C SER A 355 25.47 -15.91 -15.33
N LYS A 356 26.11 -17.07 -15.47
CA LYS A 356 27.26 -17.27 -16.34
C LYS A 356 26.88 -18.19 -17.49
N GLY A 357 27.14 -17.74 -18.72
CA GLY A 357 26.99 -18.54 -19.92
C GLY A 357 28.36 -19.01 -20.41
N TYR A 358 28.40 -20.15 -21.11
CA TYR A 358 29.60 -20.66 -21.77
C TYR A 358 29.24 -21.07 -23.19
N TYR A 359 30.20 -20.93 -24.11
CA TYR A 359 30.16 -21.69 -25.35
C TYR A 359 31.33 -22.66 -25.40
N ARG A 360 31.08 -23.82 -26.01
CA ARG A 360 32.06 -24.85 -26.34
C ARG A 360 32.15 -24.96 -27.85
N ILE A 361 33.35 -24.76 -28.39
CA ILE A 361 33.66 -25.08 -29.78
C ILE A 361 34.30 -26.46 -29.80
N THR A 362 33.79 -27.37 -30.62
CA THR A 362 34.36 -28.71 -30.82
C THR A 362 34.86 -28.85 -32.26
N ASP A 363 36.12 -29.22 -32.44
CA ASP A 363 36.80 -29.46 -33.73
C ASP A 363 37.51 -30.82 -33.62
N GLY A 364 36.88 -31.88 -34.15
CA GLY A 364 37.31 -33.27 -33.95
C GLY A 364 37.36 -33.68 -32.48
N ASN A 365 38.53 -34.13 -32.00
CA ASN A 365 38.75 -34.52 -30.59
C ASN A 365 39.14 -33.35 -29.68
N SER A 366 39.14 -32.12 -30.18
CA SER A 366 39.50 -30.93 -29.41
C SER A 366 38.27 -30.10 -29.06
N SER A 367 38.21 -29.60 -27.83
CA SER A 367 37.15 -28.70 -27.36
C SER A 367 37.74 -27.49 -26.66
N ILE A 368 37.18 -26.31 -26.93
CA ILE A 368 37.53 -25.05 -26.24
C ILE A 368 36.27 -24.49 -25.60
N ASP A 369 36.30 -24.35 -24.27
CA ASP A 369 35.25 -23.70 -23.50
C ASP A 369 35.64 -22.23 -23.25
N ARG A 370 34.71 -21.32 -23.52
CA ARG A 370 34.88 -19.89 -23.26
C ARG A 370 33.67 -19.37 -22.53
N GLU A 371 33.93 -18.65 -21.44
CA GLU A 371 32.89 -17.93 -20.70
C GLU A 371 32.39 -16.75 -21.56
N VAL A 372 31.07 -16.59 -21.61
CA VAL A 372 30.43 -15.42 -22.21
C VAL A 372 29.60 -14.72 -21.16
N PRO A 373 29.92 -13.45 -20.87
CA PRO A 373 29.05 -12.62 -20.06
C PRO A 373 27.65 -12.58 -20.67
N THR A 374 26.62 -12.87 -19.85
CA THR A 374 25.23 -12.97 -20.30
C THR A 374 24.61 -11.64 -20.70
N ASP A 375 25.34 -10.54 -20.53
CA ASP A 375 24.98 -9.18 -20.91
C ASP A 375 25.51 -8.78 -22.31
N ARG A 376 26.30 -9.62 -22.98
CA ARG A 376 26.78 -9.33 -24.34
C ARG A 376 25.73 -9.63 -25.40
N ALA A 377 25.46 -8.66 -26.27
CA ALA A 377 24.55 -8.83 -27.40
C ALA A 377 25.11 -9.74 -28.51
N ALA A 378 26.43 -9.74 -28.72
CA ALA A 378 27.07 -10.49 -29.80
C ALA A 378 28.47 -10.97 -29.40
N VAL A 379 28.88 -12.10 -29.99
CA VAL A 379 30.23 -12.67 -29.88
C VAL A 379 30.73 -13.03 -31.27
N THR A 380 31.84 -12.41 -31.67
CA THR A 380 32.54 -12.78 -32.90
C THR A 380 33.60 -13.82 -32.56
N ILE A 381 33.55 -14.97 -33.24
CA ILE A 381 34.53 -16.05 -33.10
C ILE A 381 35.43 -16.02 -34.34
N GLN A 382 36.73 -15.84 -34.13
CA GLN A 382 37.75 -16.02 -35.16
C GLN A 382 38.71 -17.10 -34.71
N LYS A 383 39.08 -18.00 -35.63
CA LYS A 383 40.20 -18.90 -35.43
C LYS A 383 41.47 -18.10 -35.69
N ASP A 384 42.40 -18.10 -34.73
CA ASP A 384 43.74 -17.54 -34.90
C ASP A 384 44.50 -18.24 -36.04
#